data_AF-A0A3R9RIG7-F1
#
_entry.id   AF-A0A3R9RIG7-F1
#
_cell.length_a   1.000
_cell.length_b   1.000
_cell.length_c   1.000
_cell.angle_alpha   90.00
_cell.angle_beta   90.00
_cell.angle_gamma   90.00
#
_symmetry.space_group_name_H-M   'P 1'
#
loop_
_entity.id
_entity.type
_entity.pdbx_description
1 polymer ?
#
loop_
_entity_poly.entity_id
_entity_poly.type
_entity_poly.pdbx_seq_one_letter_code
_entity_poly.pdbx_strand_id
1 'polypeptide(L)'
;MSTKKYQVRIRKDLSNSPIQQKAASLLGACAVSEIRTLIGNFESLKDAFEKMATVKRLEEYEIISIILIDTDNSEQLGEDFDWENESHV
;
A
#
# COMPACT_ATOMS: atom_id res chain seq x y z
N MET A 1 -7.29 10.42 -22.37
CA MET A 1 -6.01 9.84 -21.89
C MET A 1 -6.32 8.45 -21.35
N SER A 2 -5.43 7.47 -21.56
CA SER A 2 -5.64 6.11 -21.03
C SER A 2 -5.14 6.06 -19.59
N THR A 3 -5.97 5.56 -18.67
CA THR A 3 -5.57 5.29 -17.28
C THR A 3 -4.80 3.98 -17.21
N LYS A 4 -3.84 3.90 -16.29
CA LYS A 4 -3.08 2.69 -15.99
C LYS A 4 -3.39 2.23 -14.57
N LYS A 5 -3.25 0.94 -14.32
CA LYS A 5 -3.51 0.33 -13.02
C LYS A 5 -2.25 0.35 -12.17
N TYR A 6 -2.35 0.77 -10.93
CA TYR A 6 -1.23 0.84 -10.00
C TYR A 6 -1.58 0.18 -8.69
N GLN A 7 -0.59 -0.51 -8.13
CA GLN A 7 -0.56 -0.92 -6.73
C GLN A 7 0.14 0.18 -5.92
N VAL A 8 -0.49 0.64 -4.84
CA VAL A 8 0.08 1.54 -3.86
C VAL A 8 0.11 0.82 -2.52
N ARG A 9 1.30 0.70 -1.91
CA ARG A 9 1.43 0.22 -0.54
C ARG A 9 1.66 1.39 0.38
N ILE A 10 0.85 1.45 1.42
CA ILE A 10 0.90 2.49 2.45
C ILE A 10 1.17 1.85 3.81
N ARG A 11 1.89 2.56 4.68
CA ARG A 11 2.27 2.13 6.02
C ARG A 11 1.82 3.14 7.05
N LYS A 12 1.20 2.67 8.12
CA LYS A 12 0.95 3.45 9.33
C LYS A 12 1.79 2.92 10.48
N ASP A 13 2.50 3.82 11.14
CA ASP A 13 3.20 3.50 12.38
C ASP A 13 2.18 3.29 13.51
N LEU A 14 2.32 2.20 14.25
CA LEU A 14 1.46 1.86 15.39
C LEU A 14 2.25 1.86 16.70
N SER A 15 3.33 2.65 16.80
CA SER A 15 4.04 2.85 18.05
C SER A 15 3.11 3.45 19.09
N ASN A 16 3.27 3.03 20.34
CA ASN A 16 2.44 3.38 21.50
C ASN A 16 0.98 2.92 21.43
N SER A 17 0.60 2.14 20.41
CA SER A 17 -0.75 1.57 20.33
C SER A 17 -0.97 0.43 21.34
N PRO A 18 -2.23 0.11 21.67
CA PRO A 18 -2.55 -1.05 22.51
C PRO A 18 -2.01 -2.37 21.94
N ILE A 19 -1.88 -2.48 20.61
CA ILE A 19 -1.33 -3.70 19.99
C ILE A 19 0.18 -3.80 20.23
N GLN A 20 0.94 -2.70 20.15
CA GLN A 20 2.37 -2.71 20.48
C GLN A 20 2.60 -3.02 21.96
N GLN A 21 1.82 -2.42 22.87
CA GLN A 21 1.94 -2.68 24.31
C GLN A 21 1.71 -4.16 24.65
N LYS A 22 0.70 -4.78 24.03
CA LYS A 22 0.44 -6.22 24.18
C LYS A 22 1.51 -7.09 23.53
N ALA A 23 2.04 -6.69 22.38
CA ALA A 23 3.13 -7.42 21.73
C ALA A 23 4.41 -7.33 22.55
N ALA A 24 4.69 -6.18 23.17
CA ALA A 24 5.91 -5.94 23.94
C ALA A 24 6.00 -6.80 25.21
N SER A 25 4.86 -7.16 25.81
CA SER A 25 4.86 -8.09 26.96
C SER A 25 5.27 -9.52 26.58
N LEU A 26 5.20 -9.88 25.30
CA LEU A 26 5.57 -11.19 24.77
C LEU A 26 6.93 -11.17 24.05
N LEU A 27 7.20 -10.13 23.26
CA LEU A 27 8.35 -10.03 22.35
C LEU A 27 9.47 -9.12 22.89
N GLY A 28 9.24 -8.39 23.98
CA GLY A 28 10.14 -7.32 24.42
C GLY A 28 10.00 -6.04 23.58
N ALA A 29 11.03 -5.20 23.54
CA ALA A 29 11.00 -3.98 22.74
C ALA A 29 10.77 -4.29 21.25
N CYS A 30 9.62 -3.90 20.71
CA CYS A 30 9.21 -4.22 19.35
C CYS A 30 8.60 -3.01 18.62
N ALA A 31 8.77 -2.98 17.29
CA ALA A 31 8.06 -2.07 16.40
C ALA A 31 6.81 -2.75 15.84
N VAL A 32 5.73 -1.99 15.68
CA VAL A 32 4.49 -2.46 15.05
C VAL A 32 4.07 -1.44 14.01
N SER A 33 3.73 -1.94 12.82
CA SER A 33 3.21 -1.11 11.73
C SER A 33 2.08 -1.85 11.02
N GLU A 34 1.17 -1.08 10.46
CA GLU A 34 0.09 -1.56 9.62
C GLU A 34 0.42 -1.25 8.16
N ILE A 35 0.47 -2.28 7.31
CA ILE A 35 0.67 -2.12 5.87
C ILE A 35 -0.63 -2.43 5.16
N ARG A 36 -1.07 -1.52 4.28
CA ARG A 36 -2.22 -1.73 3.40
C ARG A 36 -1.78 -1.65 1.95
N THR A 37 -2.36 -2.51 1.13
CA THR A 37 -2.23 -2.48 -0.33
C THR A 37 -3.52 -1.90 -0.92
N LEU A 38 -3.38 -0.89 -1.76
CA LEU A 38 -4.45 -0.25 -2.51
C LEU A 38 -4.21 -0.48 -4.01
N ILE A 39 -5.26 -0.77 -4.75
CA ILE A 39 -5.18 -0.92 -6.21
C ILE A 39 -6.12 0.11 -6.83
N GLY A 40 -5.62 0.88 -7.78
CA GLY A 40 -6.38 1.96 -8.41
C GLY A 40 -5.92 2.29 -9.82
N ASN A 41 -6.79 2.95 -10.57
CA ASN A 41 -6.49 3.42 -11.92
C ASN A 41 -6.16 4.91 -11.91
N PHE A 42 -5.02 5.29 -12.47
CA PHE A 42 -4.52 6.66 -12.49
C PHE A 42 -3.98 7.01 -13.87
N GLU A 43 -4.04 8.29 -14.25
CA GLU A 43 -3.49 8.74 -15.53
C GLU A 43 -1.96 8.68 -15.54
N SER A 44 -1.35 8.89 -14.38
CA SER A 44 0.10 8.84 -14.17
C SER A 44 0.40 8.66 -12.68
N LEU A 45 1.68 8.42 -12.33
CA LEU A 45 2.14 8.42 -10.94
C LEU A 45 1.85 9.77 -10.26
N LYS A 46 2.03 10.88 -10.97
CA LYS A 46 1.75 12.23 -10.46
C LYS A 46 0.27 12.38 -10.08
N ASP A 47 -0.63 11.96 -10.96
CA ASP A 47 -2.08 11.94 -10.72
C ASP A 47 -2.44 11.08 -9.50
N ALA A 48 -1.77 9.93 -9.32
CA ALA A 48 -1.95 9.09 -8.15
C ALA A 48 -1.56 9.81 -6.85
N PHE A 49 -0.40 10.46 -6.81
CA PHE A 49 0.03 11.23 -5.63
C PHE A 49 -0.91 12.39 -5.32
N GLU A 50 -1.30 13.17 -6.32
CA GLU A 50 -2.20 14.32 -6.14
C GLU A 50 -3.56 13.88 -5.61
N LYS A 51 -4.16 12.82 -6.17
CA LYS A 51 -5.43 12.28 -5.69
C LYS A 51 -5.33 11.72 -4.28
N MET A 52 -4.26 10.98 -3.97
CA MET A 52 -4.07 10.42 -2.63
C MET A 52 -3.88 11.52 -1.57
N ALA A 53 -3.20 12.62 -1.92
CA ALA A 53 -3.03 13.78 -1.04
C ALA A 53 -4.36 14.45 -0.67
N THR A 54 -5.43 14.29 -1.46
CA THR A 54 -6.76 14.84 -1.14
C THR A 54 -7.53 14.01 -0.10
N VAL A 55 -7.09 12.78 0.18
CA VAL A 55 -7.80 11.88 1.09
C VAL A 55 -7.30 12.11 2.51
N LYS A 56 -8.03 12.90 3.30
CA LYS A 56 -7.69 13.25 4.69
C LYS A 56 -7.34 12.06 5.60
N ARG A 57 -7.95 10.88 5.36
CA ARG A 57 -7.65 9.66 6.14
C ARG A 57 -6.30 9.03 5.81
N LEU A 58 -5.71 9.35 4.65
CA LEU A 58 -4.38 8.88 4.27
C LEU A 58 -3.26 9.74 4.86
N GLU A 59 -3.55 10.87 5.52
CA GLU A 59 -2.55 11.73 6.17
C GLU A 59 -1.77 10.99 7.27
N GLU A 60 -2.37 9.98 7.90
CA GLU A 60 -1.74 9.13 8.92
C GLU A 60 -0.85 8.02 8.33
N TYR A 61 -0.81 7.89 7.00
CA TYR A 61 -0.11 6.84 6.29
C TYR A 61 1.03 7.41 5.45
N GLU A 62 2.15 6.72 5.45
CA GLU A 62 3.28 6.94 4.54
C GLU A 62 3.12 6.06 3.30
N ILE A 63 3.34 6.61 2.11
CA ILE A 63 3.44 5.81 0.88
C ILE A 63 4.83 5.16 0.86
N ILE A 64 4.87 3.83 0.87
CA ILE A 64 6.13 3.07 0.87
C ILE A 64 6.45 2.42 -0.47
N SER A 65 5.46 2.27 -1.37
CA SER A 65 5.68 1.73 -2.71
C SER A 65 4.54 2.12 -3.66
N ILE A 66 4.86 2.43 -4.91
CA ILE A 66 3.92 2.53 -6.02
C ILE A 66 4.47 1.74 -7.20
N ILE A 67 3.69 0.79 -7.71
CA ILE A 67 4.08 -0.11 -8.79
C ILE A 67 3.01 -0.05 -9.87
N LEU A 68 3.42 0.16 -11.11
CA LEU A 68 2.55 -0.04 -12.26
C LEU A 68 2.24 -1.54 -12.38
N ILE A 69 0.97 -1.91 -12.33
CA ILE A 69 0.54 -3.28 -12.56
C ILE A 69 0.65 -3.52 -14.07
N ASP A 70 1.69 -4.25 -14.42
CA ASP A 70 2.04 -4.68 -15.76
C ASP A 70 2.66 -6.07 -15.65
N THR A 71 2.41 -6.94 -16.64
CA THR A 71 2.91 -8.32 -16.66
C THR A 71 4.43 -8.38 -16.52
N ASP A 72 5.14 -7.38 -17.02
CA ASP A 72 6.60 -7.30 -16.96
C ASP A 72 7.13 -7.01 -15.54
N ASN A 73 6.28 -6.53 -14.63
CA ASN A 73 6.65 -6.21 -13.24
C ASN A 73 6.07 -7.20 -12.23
N SER A 74 5.69 -8.39 -12.68
CA SER A 74 4.92 -9.33 -11.87
C SER A 74 5.62 -9.76 -10.58
N GLU A 75 6.93 -9.96 -10.62
CA GLU A 75 7.76 -10.30 -9.47
C GLU A 75 7.81 -9.18 -8.40
N GLN A 76 7.51 -7.93 -8.76
CA GLN A 76 7.56 -6.79 -7.82
C GLN A 76 6.27 -6.60 -7.02
N LEU A 77 5.16 -7.20 -7.47
CA LEU A 77 3.85 -7.01 -6.86
C LEU A 77 3.65 -7.85 -5.59
N GLY A 78 4.53 -8.84 -5.36
CA GLY A 78 4.54 -9.73 -4.20
C GLY A 78 3.75 -11.03 -4.47
N GLU A 79 4.07 -12.08 -3.71
CA GLU A 79 3.43 -13.41 -3.86
C GLU A 79 1.92 -13.38 -3.56
N ASP A 80 1.45 -12.42 -2.76
CA ASP A 80 0.04 -12.26 -2.40
C ASP A 80 -0.79 -11.52 -3.48
N PHE A 81 -0.18 -11.07 -4.58
CA PHE A 81 -0.91 -10.37 -5.64
C PHE A 81 -1.67 -11.36 -6.52
N ASP A 82 -3.00 -11.24 -6.51
CA ASP A 82 -3.89 -12.11 -7.26
C ASP A 82 -3.99 -11.71 -8.74
N TRP A 83 -3.19 -12.37 -9.57
CA TRP A 83 -3.19 -12.19 -11.03
C TRP A 83 -4.44 -12.74 -11.72
N GLU A 84 -5.15 -13.70 -11.12
CA GLU A 84 -6.30 -14.32 -11.79
C GLU A 84 -7.44 -13.30 -12.01
N ASN A 85 -7.54 -12.31 -11.12
CA ASN A 85 -8.47 -11.19 -11.24
C ASN A 85 -8.08 -10.13 -12.31
N GLU A 86 -6.84 -10.14 -12.81
CA GLU A 86 -6.40 -9.24 -13.89
C GLU A 86 -6.72 -9.79 -15.29
N SER A 87 -6.87 -11.11 -15.44
CA SER A 87 -7.13 -11.79 -16.73
C SER A 87 -8.54 -11.60 -17.31
N HIS A 88 -9.39 -10.77 -16.68
CA HIS A 88 -10.79 -10.57 -17.05
C HIS A 88 -11.17 -9.14 -17.49
N VAL A 89 -10.20 -8.36 -17.97
CA VAL A 89 -10.45 -7.03 -18.57
C VAL A 89 -9.97 -6.97 -20.02
#